data_AF-A0A088E8N5-F1
#
_entry.id   AF-A0A088E8N5-F1
#
_cell.length_a   1.000
_cell.length_b   1.000
_cell.length_c   1.000
_cell.angle_alpha   90.00
_cell.angle_beta   90.00
_cell.angle_gamma   90.00
#
_symmetry.space_group_name_H-M   'P 1'
#
loop_
_entity.id
_entity.type
_entity.pdbx_description
1 polymer ?
#
loop_
_entity_poly.entity_id
_entity_poly.type
_entity_poly.pdbx_seq_one_letter_code
_entity_poly.pdbx_strand_id
1 'polypeptide(L)'
;MSDSSNTDNKENRTVTIRGVDSKLYERLVNLARETGKTVGEITNQAIGNFLSAISEAEMITYNVKDSIKSTGKAFIDGFNETKRNVFVVSNIGEITVFKSEIVSAGKPVSFRNIGKLILPDIDQDTLDKYVDSIISVDELIIPPSINKLVLIRKAKFVKRIIQQ
;
A
#
# COMPACT_ATOMS: atom_id res chain seq x y z
N MET A 1 17.55 -50.47 -9.70
CA MET A 1 17.97 -50.08 -8.35
C MET A 1 18.10 -48.58 -8.33
N SER A 2 17.43 -47.97 -7.36
CA SER A 2 17.06 -46.57 -7.26
C SER A 2 18.20 -45.76 -6.66
N ASP A 3 18.62 -44.67 -7.32
CA ASP A 3 19.38 -43.59 -6.69
C ASP A 3 18.42 -42.45 -6.38
N SER A 4 18.01 -42.39 -5.11
CA SER A 4 17.24 -41.28 -4.54
C SER A 4 17.98 -40.79 -3.30
N SER A 5 18.75 -39.71 -3.42
CA SER A 5 19.24 -38.90 -2.29
C SER A 5 19.56 -37.50 -2.86
N ASN A 6 19.22 -36.37 -2.26
CA ASN A 6 18.68 -36.07 -0.94
C ASN A 6 17.99 -34.69 -1.03
N THR A 7 16.67 -34.61 -0.82
CA THR A 7 15.89 -33.37 -0.92
C THR A 7 15.61 -32.82 0.47
N ASP A 8 16.65 -32.47 1.22
CA ASP A 8 16.49 -32.00 2.60
C ASP A 8 16.39 -30.47 2.69
N ASN A 9 15.20 -30.03 3.11
CA ASN A 9 14.94 -28.97 4.08
C ASN A 9 15.47 -27.53 3.77
N LYS A 10 14.74 -26.82 2.91
CA LYS A 10 15.05 -25.43 2.47
C LYS A 10 14.47 -24.32 3.38
N GLU A 11 13.84 -24.66 4.51
CA GLU A 11 12.88 -23.74 5.17
C GLU A 11 13.46 -22.80 6.23
N ASN A 12 14.64 -23.06 6.81
CA ASN A 12 15.20 -22.23 7.89
C ASN A 12 16.66 -21.82 7.63
N ARG A 13 16.90 -21.05 6.56
CA ARG A 13 18.22 -20.47 6.33
C ARG A 13 18.42 -19.24 7.20
N THR A 14 19.60 -19.11 7.82
CA THR A 14 19.97 -17.91 8.55
C THR A 14 20.05 -16.72 7.58
N VAL A 15 19.21 -15.71 7.80
CA VAL A 15 19.21 -14.45 7.05
C VAL A 15 19.70 -13.34 7.98
N THR A 16 20.71 -12.59 7.53
CA THR A 16 21.23 -11.43 8.27
C THR A 16 20.80 -10.14 7.59
N ILE A 17 20.11 -9.28 8.34
CA ILE A 17 19.69 -7.95 7.88
C ILE A 17 20.66 -6.91 8.47
N ARG A 18 21.34 -6.14 7.62
CA ARG A 18 22.30 -5.09 8.02
C ARG A 18 21.64 -3.72 7.95
N GLY A 19 22.09 -2.79 8.80
CA GLY A 19 21.62 -1.39 8.78
C GLY A 19 20.29 -1.14 9.50
N VAL A 20 19.85 -2.05 10.37
CA VAL A 20 18.69 -1.81 11.24
C VAL A 20 19.07 -0.76 12.28
N ASP A 21 18.28 0.31 12.40
CA ASP A 21 18.46 1.33 13.43
C ASP A 21 18.35 0.72 14.83
N SER A 22 19.29 1.09 15.72
CA SER A 22 19.40 0.47 17.05
C SER A 22 18.20 0.75 17.94
N LYS A 23 17.59 1.93 17.85
CA LYS A 23 16.40 2.29 18.63
C LYS A 23 15.16 1.58 18.11
N LEU A 24 15.03 1.41 16.79
CA LEU A 24 13.96 0.59 16.20
C LEU A 24 14.07 -0.87 16.60
N TYR A 25 15.27 -1.43 16.58
CA TYR A 25 15.50 -2.81 17.02
C TYR A 25 15.14 -2.99 18.50
N GLU A 26 15.53 -2.06 19.37
CA GLU A 26 15.18 -2.11 20.80
C GLU A 26 13.67 -2.12 21.04
N ARG A 27 12.93 -1.25 20.33
CA ARG A 27 11.46 -1.23 20.38
C ARG A 27 10.84 -2.55 19.90
N LEU A 28 11.39 -3.12 18.82
CA LEU A 28 10.94 -4.41 18.29
C LEU A 28 11.16 -5.54 19.30
N VAL A 29 12.30 -5.54 20.00
CA VAL A 29 12.61 -6.51 21.08
C VAL A 29 11.64 -6.36 22.25
N ASN A 30 11.34 -5.12 22.67
CA ASN A 30 10.39 -4.87 23.75
C ASN A 30 8.98 -5.34 23.37
N LEU A 31 8.53 -5.04 22.15
CA LEU A 31 7.25 -5.51 21.64
C LEU A 31 7.18 -7.04 21.59
N ALA A 32 8.25 -7.70 21.15
CA ALA A 32 8.34 -9.16 21.13
C ALA A 32 8.18 -9.75 22.54
N ARG A 33 8.87 -9.17 23.54
CA ARG A 33 8.77 -9.58 24.95
C ARG A 33 7.37 -9.37 25.52
N GLU A 34 6.75 -8.22 25.30
CA GLU A 34 5.41 -7.90 25.79
C GLU A 34 4.33 -8.78 25.17
N THR A 35 4.51 -9.17 23.90
CA THR A 35 3.53 -9.99 23.16
C THR A 35 3.77 -11.49 23.24
N GLY A 36 4.85 -11.93 23.88
CA GLY A 36 5.25 -13.35 23.95
C GLY A 36 5.65 -13.94 22.60
N LYS A 37 5.92 -13.11 21.59
CA LYS A 37 6.34 -13.51 20.25
C LYS A 37 7.84 -13.37 20.08
N THR A 38 8.42 -14.06 19.11
CA THR A 38 9.82 -13.89 18.74
C THR A 38 10.01 -12.65 17.84
N VAL A 39 11.20 -12.08 17.86
CA VAL A 39 11.59 -10.99 16.94
C VAL A 39 11.40 -11.42 15.49
N GLY A 40 11.70 -12.69 15.17
CA GLY A 40 11.50 -13.27 13.84
C GLY A 40 10.03 -13.27 13.41
N GLU A 41 9.10 -13.65 14.29
CA GLU A 41 7.66 -13.65 13.99
C GLU A 41 7.12 -12.24 13.74
N ILE A 42 7.49 -11.26 14.58
CA ILE A 42 7.08 -9.87 14.38
C ILE A 42 7.67 -9.32 13.08
N THR A 43 8.93 -9.65 12.79
CA THR A 43 9.61 -9.24 11.56
C THR A 43 8.95 -9.86 10.33
N ASN A 44 8.63 -11.15 10.37
CA ASN A 44 7.92 -11.85 9.28
C ASN A 44 6.53 -11.28 9.06
N GLN A 45 5.79 -10.96 10.13
CA GLN A 45 4.48 -10.30 10.04
C GLN A 45 4.61 -8.89 9.44
N ALA A 46 5.59 -8.11 9.86
CA ALA A 46 5.83 -6.77 9.32
C ALA A 46 6.23 -6.80 7.85
N ILE A 47 7.18 -7.66 7.47
CA ILE A 47 7.61 -7.86 6.08
C ILE A 47 6.44 -8.39 5.25
N GLY A 48 5.71 -9.40 5.72
CA GLY A 48 4.57 -9.97 5.02
C GLY A 48 3.47 -8.94 4.77
N ASN A 49 3.12 -8.14 5.79
CA ASN A 49 2.13 -7.07 5.66
C ASN A 49 2.60 -5.96 4.71
N PHE A 50 3.88 -5.59 4.79
CA PHE A 50 4.47 -4.58 3.93
C PHE A 50 4.54 -5.04 2.47
N LEU A 51 5.02 -6.26 2.22
CA LEU A 51 5.02 -6.87 0.90
C LEU A 51 3.60 -7.09 0.38
N SER A 52 2.62 -7.42 1.23
CA SER A 52 1.22 -7.51 0.83
C SER A 52 0.69 -6.16 0.37
N ALA A 53 0.97 -5.09 1.13
CA ALA A 53 0.62 -3.72 0.78
C ALA A 53 1.33 -3.22 -0.50
N ILE A 54 2.54 -3.72 -0.78
CA ILE A 54 3.25 -3.46 -2.04
C ILE A 54 2.75 -4.37 -3.17
N SER A 55 2.30 -5.59 -2.87
CA SER A 55 1.78 -6.54 -3.88
C SER A 55 0.39 -6.16 -4.37
N GLU A 56 -0.38 -5.38 -3.61
CA GLU A 56 -1.53 -4.63 -4.14
C GLU A 56 -1.11 -3.64 -5.25
N ALA A 57 0.16 -3.21 -5.23
CA ALA A 57 0.78 -2.29 -6.18
C ALA A 57 1.52 -3.01 -7.33
N GLU A 58 1.96 -4.27 -7.14
CA GLU A 58 2.70 -5.08 -8.13
C GLU A 58 1.92 -6.27 -8.75
N MET A 59 0.66 -6.51 -8.37
CA MET A 59 -0.21 -7.54 -8.98
C MET A 59 -0.66 -7.21 -10.42
N ILE A 60 0.22 -6.65 -11.24
CA ILE A 60 0.06 -6.64 -12.69
C ILE A 60 1.19 -7.38 -13.39
N THR A 61 2.40 -7.49 -12.83
CA THR A 61 3.53 -7.72 -13.75
C THR A 61 3.95 -9.17 -13.97
N TYR A 62 4.24 -10.05 -13.01
CA TYR A 62 4.76 -11.38 -13.39
C TYR A 62 4.48 -12.52 -12.41
N ASN A 63 3.62 -13.46 -12.85
CA ASN A 63 3.67 -14.90 -12.58
C ASN A 63 4.15 -15.37 -11.19
N VAL A 64 3.28 -15.34 -10.17
CA VAL A 64 3.39 -16.29 -9.05
C VAL A 64 2.66 -17.57 -9.46
N LYS A 65 3.31 -18.36 -10.33
CA LYS A 65 2.92 -19.74 -10.60
C LYS A 65 3.19 -20.58 -9.33
N ASP A 66 2.16 -21.29 -8.89
CA ASP A 66 2.19 -22.58 -8.20
C ASP A 66 2.12 -22.73 -6.68
N SER A 67 1.85 -21.71 -5.83
CA SER A 67 1.63 -22.03 -4.39
C SER A 67 0.59 -21.22 -3.59
N ILE A 68 -0.12 -20.26 -4.20
CA ILE A 68 -1.26 -19.58 -3.52
C ILE A 68 -2.57 -20.04 -4.17
N LYS A 69 -2.81 -21.35 -4.19
CA LYS A 69 -4.06 -21.91 -4.70
C LYS A 69 -5.19 -21.60 -3.71
N SER A 70 -6.20 -20.89 -4.24
CA SER A 70 -7.61 -20.80 -3.83
C SER A 70 -8.00 -20.18 -2.48
N THR A 71 -7.22 -20.30 -1.40
CA THR A 71 -7.72 -19.86 -0.08
C THR A 71 -7.55 -18.35 0.13
N GLY A 72 -6.45 -17.77 -0.34
CA GLY A 72 -6.23 -16.32 -0.26
C GLY A 72 -7.13 -15.51 -1.18
N LYS A 73 -7.40 -16.01 -2.40
CA LYS A 73 -8.23 -15.30 -3.37
C LYS A 73 -9.71 -15.21 -2.94
N ALA A 74 -10.27 -16.28 -2.38
CA ALA A 74 -11.64 -16.25 -1.84
C ALA A 74 -11.77 -15.39 -0.57
N PHE A 75 -10.71 -15.29 0.24
CA PHE A 75 -10.65 -14.34 1.36
C PHE A 75 -10.46 -12.89 0.88
N ILE A 76 -9.65 -12.64 -0.15
CA ILE A 76 -9.37 -11.30 -0.68
C ILE A 76 -10.56 -10.76 -1.48
N ASP A 77 -11.15 -11.59 -2.34
CA ASP A 77 -12.36 -11.23 -3.09
C ASP A 77 -13.53 -11.05 -2.10
N GLY A 78 -13.69 -11.96 -1.12
CA GLY A 78 -14.72 -11.86 -0.09
C GLY A 78 -14.54 -10.72 0.93
N PHE A 79 -13.30 -10.28 1.18
CA PHE A 79 -12.97 -9.19 2.13
C PHE A 79 -12.96 -7.81 1.45
N ASN A 80 -12.61 -7.73 0.16
CA ASN A 80 -12.64 -6.49 -0.61
C ASN A 80 -14.00 -6.18 -1.23
N GLU A 81 -14.81 -7.19 -1.59
CA GLU A 81 -16.18 -6.94 -2.08
C GLU A 81 -17.14 -6.44 -0.98
N THR A 82 -16.81 -6.61 0.30
CA THR A 82 -17.76 -6.32 1.39
C THR A 82 -17.58 -5.02 2.15
N LYS A 83 -16.49 -4.23 2.01
CA LYS A 83 -16.39 -2.99 2.83
C LYS A 83 -15.91 -1.66 2.24
N ARG A 84 -15.24 -1.56 1.07
CA ARG A 84 -14.99 -0.26 0.43
C ARG A 84 -14.88 -0.40 -1.09
N ASN A 85 -15.97 -0.12 -1.81
CA ASN A 85 -16.02 -0.01 -3.27
C ASN A 85 -15.16 1.19 -3.75
N VAL A 86 -13.83 1.06 -3.76
CA VAL A 86 -12.88 2.15 -4.03
C VAL A 86 -12.00 1.75 -5.23
N PHE A 87 -11.78 2.69 -6.15
CA PHE A 87 -10.86 2.56 -7.28
C PHE A 87 -9.46 3.04 -6.87
N VAL A 88 -8.42 2.26 -7.12
CA VAL A 88 -7.06 2.61 -6.68
C VAL A 88 -6.21 2.98 -7.89
N VAL A 89 -5.57 4.15 -7.83
CA VAL A 89 -4.58 4.66 -8.80
C VAL A 89 -3.23 4.70 -8.11
N SER A 90 -2.23 3.94 -8.59
CA SER A 90 -0.96 3.83 -7.87
C SER A 90 0.30 3.60 -8.72
N ASN A 91 1.46 3.89 -8.12
CA ASN A 91 2.82 3.69 -8.66
C ASN A 91 3.09 4.47 -9.95
N ILE A 92 2.83 5.77 -9.92
CA ILE A 92 2.97 6.65 -11.08
C ILE A 92 3.95 7.77 -10.77
N GLY A 93 4.85 8.07 -11.71
CA GLY A 93 5.78 9.20 -11.56
C GLY A 93 5.05 10.54 -11.50
N GLU A 94 4.23 10.84 -12.52
CA GLU A 94 3.42 12.05 -12.59
C GLU A 94 2.07 11.75 -13.26
N ILE A 95 0.98 12.30 -12.74
CA ILE A 95 -0.35 12.19 -13.33
C ILE A 95 -1.16 13.47 -13.10
N THR A 96 -1.92 13.85 -14.13
CA THR A 96 -2.98 14.85 -14.04
C THR A 96 -4.31 14.13 -14.16
N VAL A 97 -5.22 14.38 -13.24
CA VAL A 97 -6.56 13.78 -13.26
C VAL A 97 -7.61 14.87 -13.11
N PHE A 98 -8.52 14.93 -14.08
CA PHE A 98 -9.60 15.89 -14.09
C PHE A 98 -10.81 15.40 -13.30
N LYS A 99 -11.64 16.34 -12.87
CA LYS A 99 -12.90 16.07 -12.17
C LYS A 99 -13.79 15.11 -12.96
N SER A 100 -13.91 15.29 -14.27
CA SER A 100 -14.72 14.43 -15.14
C SER A 100 -14.30 12.97 -15.06
N GLU A 101 -12.99 12.70 -15.05
CA GLU A 101 -12.42 11.35 -14.98
C GLU A 101 -12.69 10.69 -13.62
N ILE A 102 -12.57 11.46 -12.52
CA ILE A 102 -12.89 11.00 -11.16
C ILE A 102 -14.36 10.62 -11.05
N VAL A 103 -15.26 11.43 -11.60
CA VAL A 103 -16.71 11.18 -11.57
C VAL A 103 -17.07 9.98 -12.46
N SER A 104 -16.46 9.87 -13.64
CA SER A 104 -16.69 8.76 -14.58
C SER A 104 -16.23 7.41 -14.04
N ALA A 105 -15.31 7.37 -13.07
CA ALA A 105 -14.93 6.13 -12.39
C ALA A 105 -16.12 5.47 -11.66
N GLY A 106 -17.17 6.22 -11.33
CA GLY A 106 -18.41 5.71 -10.72
C GLY A 106 -18.28 5.22 -9.28
N LYS A 107 -17.08 5.35 -8.69
CA LYS A 107 -16.75 4.97 -7.31
C LYS A 107 -15.63 5.87 -6.77
N PRO A 108 -15.49 6.04 -5.44
CA PRO A 108 -14.42 6.84 -4.85
C PRO A 108 -13.03 6.35 -5.28
N VAL A 109 -12.09 7.27 -5.44
CA VAL A 109 -10.73 7.04 -5.93
C VAL A 109 -9.71 7.23 -4.81
N SER A 110 -8.77 6.31 -4.70
CA SER A 110 -7.61 6.37 -3.81
C SER A 110 -6.33 6.52 -4.63
N PHE A 111 -5.57 7.57 -4.36
CA PHE A 111 -4.31 7.88 -5.05
C PHE A 111 -3.13 7.45 -4.17
N ARG A 112 -2.22 6.59 -4.66
CA ARG A 112 -1.15 6.01 -3.84
C ARG A 112 0.20 5.96 -4.53
N ASN A 113 1.29 6.26 -3.81
CA ASN A 113 2.66 6.16 -4.34
C ASN A 113 2.83 6.92 -5.66
N ILE A 114 2.57 8.23 -5.64
CA ILE A 114 2.65 9.09 -6.82
C ILE A 114 3.73 10.14 -6.61
N GLY A 115 4.64 10.32 -7.57
CA GLY A 115 5.61 11.43 -7.49
C GLY A 115 4.89 12.77 -7.51
N LYS A 116 4.15 13.07 -8.59
CA LYS A 116 3.41 14.32 -8.76
C LYS A 116 1.96 14.08 -9.17
N LEU A 117 1.01 14.50 -8.35
CA LEU A 117 -0.43 14.41 -8.60
C LEU A 117 -1.00 15.81 -8.81
N ILE A 118 -1.62 16.04 -9.97
CA ILE A 118 -2.26 17.31 -10.32
C ILE A 118 -3.77 17.07 -10.44
N LEU A 119 -4.55 17.81 -9.66
CA LEU A 119 -6.02 17.76 -9.65
C LEU A 119 -6.57 19.16 -10.00
N PRO A 120 -6.50 19.60 -11.27
CA PRO A 120 -6.57 21.03 -11.62
C PRO A 120 -7.96 21.64 -11.45
N ASP A 121 -9.03 20.87 -11.65
CA ASP A 121 -10.43 21.31 -11.67
C ASP A 121 -11.27 20.61 -10.59
N ILE A 122 -10.63 20.04 -9.57
CA ILE A 122 -11.35 19.41 -8.47
C ILE A 122 -12.05 20.47 -7.60
N ASP A 123 -13.31 20.23 -7.26
CA ASP A 123 -14.06 21.03 -6.31
C ASP A 123 -14.25 20.31 -4.97
N GLN A 124 -14.75 21.05 -3.98
CA GLN A 124 -14.93 20.55 -2.62
C GLN A 124 -15.88 19.34 -2.56
N ASP A 125 -16.95 19.34 -3.36
CA ASP A 125 -17.94 18.25 -3.40
C ASP A 125 -17.33 16.97 -3.99
N THR A 126 -16.54 17.12 -5.05
CA THR A 126 -15.83 16.02 -5.71
C THR A 126 -14.78 15.43 -4.78
N LEU A 127 -14.03 16.28 -4.08
CA LEU A 127 -13.04 15.84 -3.10
C LEU A 127 -13.70 15.03 -1.96
N ASP A 128 -14.84 15.49 -1.45
CA ASP A 128 -15.49 14.84 -0.32
C ASP A 128 -16.14 13.51 -0.70
N LYS A 129 -16.83 13.46 -1.84
CA LYS A 129 -17.58 12.28 -2.31
C LYS A 129 -16.72 11.26 -3.04
N TYR A 130 -15.78 11.70 -3.88
CA TYR A 130 -15.10 10.83 -4.83
C TYR A 130 -13.62 10.66 -4.56
N VAL A 131 -13.01 11.40 -3.62
CA VAL A 131 -11.64 11.11 -3.19
C VAL A 131 -11.70 10.40 -1.85
N ASP A 132 -11.36 9.12 -1.83
CA ASP A 132 -11.26 8.34 -0.59
C ASP A 132 -10.01 8.73 0.19
N SER A 133 -8.85 8.67 -0.48
CA SER A 133 -7.55 8.89 0.17
C SER A 133 -6.46 9.27 -0.83
N ILE A 134 -5.46 10.02 -0.35
CA ILE A 134 -4.23 10.37 -1.07
C ILE A 134 -3.06 9.96 -0.18
N ILE A 135 -2.25 8.99 -0.60
CA ILE A 135 -1.24 8.35 0.25
C ILE A 135 0.11 8.33 -0.46
N SER A 136 1.19 8.72 0.21
CA SER A 136 2.55 8.68 -0.33
C SER A 136 2.66 9.46 -1.65
N VAL A 137 2.43 10.77 -1.58
CA VAL A 137 2.55 11.67 -2.74
C VAL A 137 3.64 12.71 -2.50
N ASP A 138 4.60 12.84 -3.39
CA ASP A 138 5.68 13.81 -3.19
C ASP A 138 5.17 15.24 -3.42
N GLU A 139 4.44 15.45 -4.51
CA GLU A 139 3.89 16.76 -4.88
C GLU A 139 2.41 16.65 -5.24
N LEU A 140 1.54 17.29 -4.45
CA LEU A 140 0.12 17.40 -4.73
C LEU A 140 -0.24 18.83 -5.13
N ILE A 141 -0.71 19.01 -6.36
CA ILE A 141 -1.15 20.30 -6.91
C ILE A 141 -2.67 20.31 -6.98
N ILE A 142 -3.28 21.30 -6.33
CA ILE A 142 -4.73 21.49 -6.23
C ILE A 142 -5.12 22.94 -6.55
N PRO A 143 -6.35 23.21 -7.00
CA PRO A 143 -6.83 24.56 -7.23
C PRO A 143 -6.95 25.37 -5.93
N PRO A 144 -6.88 26.72 -6.02
CA PRO A 144 -6.98 27.61 -4.86
C PRO A 144 -8.34 27.55 -4.16
N SER A 145 -9.37 27.04 -4.84
CA SER A 145 -10.72 26.85 -4.30
C SER A 145 -10.82 25.77 -3.22
N ILE A 146 -9.81 24.89 -3.10
CA ILE A 146 -9.85 23.75 -2.18
C ILE A 146 -9.33 24.14 -0.79
N ASN A 147 -10.10 23.77 0.24
CA ASN A 147 -9.66 23.94 1.62
C ASN A 147 -8.60 22.88 1.99
N LYS A 148 -7.37 23.33 2.25
CA LYS A 148 -6.24 22.46 2.65
C LYS A 148 -6.51 21.63 3.90
N LEU A 149 -7.24 22.14 4.89
CA LEU A 149 -7.56 21.38 6.10
C LEU A 149 -8.46 20.19 5.80
N VAL A 150 -9.42 20.35 4.87
CA VAL A 150 -10.30 19.24 4.46
C VAL A 150 -9.52 18.21 3.66
N LEU A 151 -8.67 18.66 2.73
CA LEU A 151 -7.79 17.79 1.95
C LEU A 151 -6.86 16.95 2.84
N ILE A 152 -6.22 17.57 3.83
CA ILE A 152 -5.24 16.91 4.71
C ILE A 152 -5.89 15.76 5.50
N ARG A 153 -7.19 15.82 5.81
CA ARG A 153 -7.89 14.69 6.46
C ARG A 153 -7.88 13.42 5.62
N LYS A 154 -7.82 13.55 4.29
CA LYS A 154 -7.75 12.46 3.32
C LYS A 154 -6.32 12.17 2.86
N ALA A 155 -5.36 13.06 3.16
CA ALA A 155 -3.98 12.97 2.71
C ALA A 155 -3.05 12.39 3.79
N LYS A 156 -2.21 11.40 3.45
CA LYS A 156 -1.23 10.77 4.34
C LYS A 156 0.12 10.67 3.63
N PHE A 157 1.21 10.98 4.34
CA PHE A 157 2.57 10.94 3.77
C PHE A 157 2.70 11.78 2.48
N VAL A 158 2.08 12.95 2.45
CA VAL A 158 2.25 13.90 1.35
C VAL A 158 3.39 14.84 1.69
N LYS A 159 4.46 14.90 0.87
CA LYS A 159 5.62 15.74 1.17
C LYS A 159 5.32 17.22 0.98
N ARG A 160 4.58 17.58 -0.07
CA ARG A 160 4.25 18.97 -0.40
C ARG A 160 2.87 19.11 -1.03
N ILE A 161 2.11 20.11 -0.59
CA ILE A 161 0.81 20.50 -1.18
C ILE A 161 0.95 21.94 -1.73
N ILE A 162 0.65 22.13 -3.01
CA ILE A 162 0.76 23.40 -3.73
C ILE A 162 -0.64 23.79 -4.22
N GLN A 163 -1.02 25.06 -4.04
CA GLN A 163 -2.23 25.61 -4.64
C GLN A 163 -1.85 26.42 -5.88
N GLN A 164 -2.44 26.07 -7.03
CA GLN A 164 -2.24 26.75 -8.33
C GLN A 164 -3.56 26.98 -9.04
#